data_AF-A0A2G4I3Q7-F1
#
_entry.id   AF-A0A2G4I3Q7-F1
#
_cell.length_a   1.000
_cell.length_b   1.000
_cell.length_c   1.000
_cell.angle_alpha   90.00
_cell.angle_beta   90.00
_cell.angle_gamma   90.00
#
_symmetry.space_group_name_H-M   'P 1'
#
loop_
_entity.id
_entity.type
_entity.pdbx_description
1 polymer ?
#
loop_
_entity_poly.entity_id
_entity_poly.type
_entity_poly.pdbx_seq_one_letter_code
_entity_poly.pdbx_strand_id
1 'polypeptide(L)' 'MSLKAFHILFITASVALSFWFGWYELDRYATTKVAADMWFGVGSCVMGVALIAYGIYFLKKLKNISYL' A
#
# COMPACT_ATOMS: atom_id res chain seq x y z
N MET A 1 -14.70 -12.73 -15.07
CA MET A 1 -14.16 -11.37 -14.81
C MET A 1 -12.66 -11.39 -14.98
N SER A 2 -12.07 -10.33 -15.53
CA SER A 2 -10.62 -10.27 -15.78
C SER A 2 -9.87 -10.27 -14.45
N LEU A 3 -9.10 -11.33 -14.18
CA LEU A 3 -8.24 -11.49 -12.99
C LEU A 3 -7.36 -10.25 -12.72
N LYS A 4 -7.06 -9.49 -13.78
CA LYS A 4 -6.31 -8.23 -13.76
C LYS A 4 -7.06 -7.11 -13.04
N ALA A 5 -8.37 -6.97 -13.28
CA ALA A 5 -9.17 -5.91 -12.67
C ALA A 5 -9.30 -6.10 -11.15
N PHE A 6 -9.49 -7.35 -10.72
CA PHE A 6 -9.51 -7.70 -9.31
C PHE A 6 -8.16 -7.43 -8.63
N HIS A 7 -7.05 -7.80 -9.27
CA HIS A 7 -5.70 -7.54 -8.73
C HIS A 7 -5.41 -6.04 -8.57
N ILE A 8 -5.79 -5.23 -9.56
CA ILE A 8 -5.60 -3.77 -9.47
C ILE A 8 -6.43 -3.19 -8.33
N LEU A 9 -7.71 -3.58 -8.22
CA LEU A 9 -8.58 -3.16 -7.12
C LEU A 9 -8.05 -3.58 -5.75
N PHE A 10 -7.50 -4.79 -5.63
CA PHE A 10 -6.90 -5.28 -4.41
C PHE A 10 -5.69 -4.44 -4.01
N ILE A 11 -4.78 -4.16 -4.95
CA ILE A 11 -3.59 -3.34 -4.67
C ILE A 11 -3.98 -1.91 -4.27
N THR A 12 -4.93 -1.27 -4.96
CA THR A 12 -5.39 0.08 -4.58
C THR A 12 -6.05 0.09 -3.20
N ALA A 13 -6.88 -0.91 -2.89
CA ALA A 13 -7.49 -1.04 -1.56
C ALA A 13 -6.43 -1.26 -0.46
N SER A 14 -5.43 -2.12 -0.71
CA SER A 14 -4.33 -2.35 0.24
C SER A 14 -3.45 -1.12 0.45
N VAL A 15 -3.18 -0.33 -0.60
CA VAL A 15 -2.46 0.95 -0.48
C VAL A 15 -3.27 1.92 0.36
N ALA A 16 -4.56 2.10 0.06
CA ALA A 16 -5.44 2.98 0.82
C ALA A 16 -5.51 2.58 2.30
N LEU A 17 -5.64 1.28 2.60
CA LEU A 17 -5.60 0.78 3.97
C LEU A 17 -4.26 1.04 4.65
N SER A 18 -3.13 0.83 3.96
CA SER A 18 -1.80 1.05 4.56
C SER A 18 -1.57 2.52 4.91
N PHE A 19 -2.02 3.45 4.04
CA PHE A 19 -1.96 4.88 4.33
C PHE A 19 -2.91 5.28 5.46
N TRP A 20 -4.14 4.75 5.48
CA TRP A 20 -5.08 5.00 6.57
C TRP A 20 -4.55 4.51 7.91
N PHE A 21 -3.99 3.30 7.93
CA PHE A 21 -3.41 2.70 9.13
C PHE A 21 -2.17 3.47 9.60
N GLY A 22 -1.29 3.87 8.69
CA GLY A 22 -0.12 4.69 9.01
C GLY A 22 -0.49 6.06 9.58
N TRP A 23 -1.52 6.71 9.02
CA TRP A 23 -2.06 7.96 9.57
C TRP A 23 -2.64 7.76 10.98
N TYR A 24 -3.44 6.71 11.17
CA TYR A 24 -4.06 6.40 12.45
C TYR A 24 -3.01 6.12 13.54
N GLU A 25 -1.94 5.39 13.23
CA GLU A 25 -0.87 5.13 14.19
C GLU A 25 -0.01 6.36 14.48
N LEU A 26 0.20 7.24 13.51
CA LEU A 26 0.87 8.52 13.74
C LEU A 26 0.07 9.43 14.69
N ASP A 27 -1.24 9.49 14.51
CA ASP A 27 -2.16 10.22 15.39
C ASP A 27 -2.18 9.61 16.81
N ARG A 28 -2.19 8.28 16.89
CA ARG A 28 -2.13 7.55 18.17
C ARG A 28 -0.78 7.72 18.88
N TYR A 29 0.32 7.80 18.12
CA TYR A 29 1.65 8.07 18.66
C TYR A 29 1.72 9.47 19.30
N ALA A 30 1.05 10.47 18.72
CA ALA A 30 0.99 11.81 19.29
C ALA A 30 0.37 11.82 20.70
N THR A 31 -0.56 10.90 20.97
CA THR A 31 -1.24 10.77 22.27
C THR A 31 -0.47 9.86 23.24
N THR A 32 0.02 8.71 22.76
CA THR A 32 0.54 7.64 23.62
C THR A 32 2.05 7.70 23.82
N LYS A 33 2.80 8.33 22.89
CA LYS A 33 4.28 8.38 22.83
C LYS A 33 4.98 7.02 22.89
N VAL A 34 4.28 5.94 22.54
CA VAL A 34 4.81 4.57 22.57
C VAL A 34 5.66 4.32 21.33
N ALA A 35 6.93 3.93 21.52
CA ALA A 35 7.86 3.69 20.41
C ALA A 35 7.39 2.60 19.43
N ALA A 36 6.55 1.66 19.87
CA ALA A 36 5.96 0.65 19.00
C ALA A 36 5.03 1.27 17.95
N ASP A 37 4.19 2.26 18.31
CA ASP A 37 3.26 2.93 17.38
C ASP A 37 4.01 3.68 16.28
N MET A 38 5.18 4.24 16.61
CA MET A 38 6.06 4.89 15.63
C MET A 38 6.62 3.87 14.63
N TRP A 39 7.06 2.70 15.10
CA TRP A 39 7.58 1.65 14.22
C TRP A 39 6.50 1.06 13.31
N PHE A 40 5.30 0.82 13.84
CA PHE A 40 4.19 0.33 13.04
C PHE A 40 3.72 1.38 12.02
N GLY A 41 3.63 2.66 12.41
CA GLY A 41 3.25 3.74 11.48
C GLY A 41 4.26 3.89 10.33
N VAL A 42 5.56 3.92 10.65
CA VAL A 42 6.63 3.95 9.64
C VAL A 42 6.61 2.68 8.78
N GLY A 43 6.44 1.52 9.40
CA GLY A 43 6.34 0.23 8.71
C GLY A 43 5.17 0.18 7.73
N SER A 44 4.00 0.70 8.13
CA SER A 44 2.81 0.80 7.28
C SER A 44 3.02 1.73 6.09
N CYS A 45 3.67 2.89 6.31
CA CYS A 45 4.04 3.79 5.21
C CYS A 45 5.02 3.14 4.23
N VAL A 46 6.07 2.46 4.73
CA VAL A 46 7.03 1.73 3.89
C VAL A 46 6.32 0.63 3.10
N MET A 47 5.41 -0.10 3.74
CA MET A 47 4.65 -1.16 3.08
C MET A 47 3.68 -0.62 2.03
N GLY A 48 3.04 0.53 2.28
CA GLY A 48 2.24 1.26 1.31
C GLY A 48 3.05 1.68 0.08
N VAL A 49 4.27 2.19 0.26
CA VAL A 49 5.18 2.54 -0.86
C VAL A 49 5.61 1.28 -1.63
N ALA A 50 5.92 0.19 -0.93
CA ALA A 50 6.25 -1.10 -1.56
C ALA A 50 5.08 -1.63 -2.39
N LEU A 51 3.84 -1.52 -1.90
CA LEU A 51 2.63 -1.88 -2.63
C LEU A 51 2.42 -1.01 -3.88
N ILE A 52 2.70 0.29 -3.82
CA ILE A 52 2.66 1.18 -4.99
C ILE A 52 3.70 0.72 -6.03
N ALA A 53 4.95 0.47 -5.59
CA ALA A 53 6.01 -0.01 -6.48
C ALA A 53 5.65 -1.36 -7.13
N TYR A 54 5.07 -2.28 -6.35
CA TYR A 54 4.57 -3.56 -6.86
C TYR A 54 3.44 -3.38 -7.88
N GLY A 55 2.48 -2.49 -7.60
CA GLY A 55 1.40 -2.15 -8.53
C GLY A 55 1.93 -1.58 -9.85
N ILE A 56 2.91 -0.66 -9.80
CA ILE A 56 3.56 -0.10 -11.00
C ILE A 56 4.34 -1.17 -11.75
N TYR A 57 5.07 -2.05 -11.06
CA TYR A 57 5.79 -3.16 -11.68
C TYR A 57 4.84 -4.13 -12.38
N PHE A 58 3.72 -4.47 -11.73
CA PHE A 58 2.68 -5.32 -12.31
C PHE A 58 2.06 -4.67 -13.55
N LEU A 59 1.72 -3.37 -13.50
CA LEU A 59 1.25 -2.61 -14.65
C LEU A 59 2.29 -2.56 -15.79
N LYS A 60 3.58 -2.34 -15.48
CA LYS A 60 4.68 -2.37 -16.47
C LYS A 60 4.85 -3.75 -17.10
N LYS A 61 4.72 -4.82 -16.31
CA LYS A 61 4.83 -6.21 -16.78
C LYS A 61 3.66 -6.59 -17.67
N LEU A 62 2.46 -6.14 -17.35
CA LEU A 62 1.29 -6.31 -18.20
C LEU A 62 1.33 -5.44 -19.47
N LYS A 63 1.89 -4.23 -19.39
CA LYS A 63 2.04 -3.32 -20.54
C LYS A 63 3.07 -3.80 -21.57
N ASN A 64 4.06 -4.61 -21.16
CA ASN A 64 4.98 -5.28 -22.09
C ASN A 64 4.35 -6.48 -22.82
N ILE A 65 3.23 -7.00 -22.34
CA ILE A 65 2.42 -7.96 -23.10
C ILE A 65 1.45 -7.13 -23.94
N SER A 66 1.98 -6.54 -25.02
CA SER A 66 1.18 -6.02 -26.12
C SER A 66 0.44 -7.21 -26.71
N TYR A 67 -0.81 -7.39 -26.32
CA TYR A 67 -1.79 -8.18 -27.07
C TYR A 67 -2.73 -7.24 -27.86
N LEU A 68 -2.18 -6.09 -28.27
CA LEU A 68 -2.65 -5.32 -29.41
C LEU A 68 -1.87 -5.80 -30.63
#